data_AF-A0A3Q4G8F1-F1
#
_entry.id   AF-A0A3Q4G8F1-F1
#
_cell.length_a   1.000
_cell.length_b   1.000
_cell.length_c   1.000
_cell.angle_alpha   90.00
_cell.angle_beta   90.00
_cell.angle_gamma   90.00
#
_symmetry.space_group_name_H-M   'P 1'
#
loop_
_entity.id
_entity.type
_entity.pdbx_description
1 polymer ?
#
loop_
_entity_poly.entity_id
_entity_poly.type
_entity_poly.pdbx_seq_one_letter_code
_entity_poly.pdbx_strand_id
1 'polypeptide(L)'
;MRNAQEEEPQDPQLVRLDNMLLAEGVAGPEKGGGAAAAVSAATSSGGMSPDSSLEHSDYKSKLSQIRSIYHTELEKYEQACTEFTTHVMNLLREQSRTRPVTPREIERMVAIIHRKFSSIQTQLKQSTCEAVMILRSRFLDARQGDDSPHTPNSTGN
;
A
#
# COMPACT_ATOMS: atom_id res chain seq x y z
N MET A 1 7.74 -38.87 7.86
CA MET A 1 6.83 -38.46 6.77
C MET A 1 7.15 -37.03 6.41
N ARG A 2 7.55 -36.79 5.16
CA ARG A 2 7.90 -35.46 4.62
C ARG A 2 6.63 -34.94 3.92
N ASN A 3 5.95 -33.95 4.49
CA ASN A 3 5.27 -32.95 3.66
C ASN A 3 6.40 -32.01 3.24
N ALA A 4 6.96 -32.13 2.04
CA ALA A 4 6.39 -31.68 0.77
C ALA A 4 6.03 -30.20 0.89
N GLN A 5 6.70 -29.39 0.08
CA GLN A 5 6.38 -28.01 -0.23
C GLN A 5 4.86 -27.81 -0.27
N GLU A 6 4.26 -27.34 0.82
CA GLU A 6 3.19 -26.38 0.67
C GLU A 6 3.92 -25.12 0.21
N GLU A 7 3.98 -24.93 -1.11
CA GLU A 7 4.08 -23.59 -1.68
C GLU A 7 2.91 -22.84 -1.07
N GLU A 8 3.19 -22.20 0.06
CA GLU A 8 2.21 -21.52 0.88
C GLU A 8 1.54 -20.51 -0.06
N PRO A 9 0.24 -20.68 -0.38
CA PRO A 9 -0.41 -19.82 -1.35
C PRO A 9 -0.20 -18.37 -0.93
N GLN A 10 0.06 -17.47 -1.91
CA GLN A 10 0.23 -16.05 -1.63
C GLN A 10 -0.85 -15.59 -0.67
N ASP A 11 -0.44 -14.95 0.43
CA ASP A 11 -1.33 -14.58 1.52
C ASP A 11 -2.54 -13.80 0.95
N PRO A 12 -3.79 -14.29 1.15
CA PRO A 12 -4.98 -13.63 0.61
C PRO A 12 -5.12 -12.18 1.11
N GLN A 13 -4.60 -11.86 2.31
CA GLN A 13 -4.56 -10.46 2.77
C GLN A 13 -3.63 -9.61 1.91
N LEU A 14 -2.46 -10.13 1.57
CA LEU A 14 -1.48 -9.43 0.75
C LEU A 14 -2.06 -9.13 -0.64
N VAL A 15 -2.69 -10.12 -1.27
CA VAL A 15 -3.35 -9.96 -2.59
C VAL A 15 -4.46 -8.91 -2.52
N ARG A 16 -5.26 -8.90 -1.45
CA ARG A 16 -6.31 -7.90 -1.26
C ARG A 16 -5.73 -6.49 -1.13
N LEU A 17 -4.66 -6.33 -0.35
CA LEU A 17 -3.98 -5.05 -0.18
C LEU A 17 -3.37 -4.56 -1.51
N ASP A 18 -2.78 -5.46 -2.29
CA ASP A 18 -2.25 -5.14 -3.62
C ASP A 18 -3.32 -4.62 -4.57
N ASN A 19 -4.45 -5.31 -4.67
CA ASN A 19 -5.56 -4.87 -5.49
C ASN A 19 -6.11 -3.52 -5.02
N MET A 20 -6.12 -3.26 -3.71
CA MET A 20 -6.54 -1.97 -3.17
C MET A 20 -5.57 -0.86 -3.58
N LEU A 21 -4.26 -1.03 -3.36
CA LEU A 21 -3.27 -0.01 -3.73
C LEU A 21 -3.23 0.24 -5.24
N LEU A 22 -3.46 -0.80 -6.06
CA LEU A 22 -3.53 -0.68 -7.51
C LEU A 22 -4.77 0.12 -7.95
N ALA A 23 -5.92 -0.13 -7.33
CA ALA A 23 -7.15 0.63 -7.60
C ALA A 23 -7.01 2.12 -7.23
N GLU A 24 -6.23 2.44 -6.20
CA GLU A 24 -5.93 3.81 -5.77
C GLU A 24 -4.82 4.49 -6.60
N GLY A 25 -4.19 3.78 -7.54
CA GLY A 25 -3.04 4.29 -8.29
C GLY A 25 -1.79 4.53 -7.43
N VAL A 26 -1.73 3.89 -6.26
CA VAL A 26 -0.58 3.94 -5.34
C VAL A 26 0.46 2.88 -5.68
N ALA A 27 0.03 1.72 -6.19
CA ALA A 27 0.92 0.65 -6.66
C ALA A 27 0.77 0.40 -8.18
N GLY A 28 1.90 0.25 -8.89
CA GLY A 28 1.94 -0.02 -10.33
C GLY A 28 3.32 0.29 -10.94
N PRO A 29 3.65 -0.21 -12.15
CA PRO A 29 4.92 0.07 -12.80
C PRO A 29 5.01 1.56 -13.13
N GLU A 30 5.82 2.30 -12.38
CA GLU A 30 6.14 3.71 -12.56
C GLU A 30 7.00 3.98 -13.83
N LYS A 31 6.78 3.25 -14.92
CA LYS A 31 7.52 3.41 -16.18
C LYS A 31 6.60 3.98 -17.27
N GLY A 32 6.19 5.23 -17.08
CA GLY A 32 5.51 6.01 -18.09
C GLY A 32 4.51 6.97 -17.47
N GLY A 33 4.85 8.25 -17.43
CA GLY A 33 3.94 9.29 -16.97
C GLY A 33 2.61 9.26 -17.73
N GLY A 34 1.54 9.56 -17.00
CA GLY A 34 0.25 9.93 -17.56
C GLY A 34 -0.82 8.83 -17.54
N ALA A 35 -1.87 9.11 -16.78
CA ALA A 35 -3.25 8.73 -17.12
C ALA A 35 -3.58 7.24 -17.33
N ALA A 36 -3.95 6.55 -16.25
CA ALA A 36 -4.98 5.49 -16.22
C ALA A 36 -5.18 5.10 -14.74
N ALA A 37 -6.12 5.65 -13.97
CA ALA A 37 -7.54 5.69 -14.25
C ALA A 37 -8.10 7.12 -14.20
N ALA A 38 -8.48 7.64 -15.37
CA ALA A 38 -9.66 8.47 -15.42
C ALA A 38 -10.87 7.58 -15.12
N VAL A 39 -11.90 8.20 -14.52
CA VAL A 39 -13.28 7.75 -14.30
C VAL A 39 -13.49 6.85 -13.07
N SER A 40 -14.32 7.21 -12.08
CA SER A 40 -15.63 7.86 -12.20
C SER A 40 -16.05 8.61 -10.92
N ALA A 41 -16.34 9.91 -11.06
CA ALA A 41 -17.32 10.74 -10.32
C ALA A 41 -16.81 12.21 -10.29
N ALA A 42 -17.01 13.08 -11.26
CA ALA A 42 -18.07 13.15 -12.27
C ALA A 42 -19.47 12.80 -11.74
N THR A 43 -19.75 13.14 -10.49
CA THR A 43 -21.10 13.32 -9.93
C THR A 43 -20.95 14.52 -9.00
N SER A 44 -21.21 15.76 -9.37
CA SER A 44 -22.25 16.32 -10.23
C SER A 44 -21.69 17.63 -10.80
N SER A 45 -21.96 17.89 -12.08
CA SER A 45 -21.80 19.21 -12.68
C SER A 45 -22.86 20.16 -12.08
N GLY A 46 -22.57 20.72 -10.92
CA GLY A 46 -23.33 21.81 -10.30
C GLY A 46 -22.34 22.76 -9.65
N GLY A 47 -22.10 23.91 -10.29
CA GLY A 47 -21.35 25.06 -9.77
C GLY A 47 -20.11 24.75 -8.92
N MET A 48 -18.96 24.52 -9.56
CA MET A 48 -17.70 24.35 -8.83
C MET A 48 -17.30 25.68 -8.17
N SER A 49 -17.55 25.78 -6.86
CA SER A 49 -17.04 26.86 -6.02
C SER A 49 -15.51 26.92 -6.11
N PRO A 50 -14.87 28.11 -6.08
CA PRO A 50 -13.41 28.22 -6.09
C PRO A 50 -12.77 27.47 -4.91
N ASP A 51 -13.51 27.30 -3.80
CA ASP A 51 -13.13 26.52 -2.62
C ASP A 51 -12.98 25.02 -2.93
N SER A 52 -13.93 24.42 -3.66
CA SER A 52 -13.88 23.02 -4.07
C SER A 52 -12.71 22.70 -5.00
N SER A 53 -12.21 23.68 -5.76
CA SER A 53 -11.02 23.50 -6.60
C SER A 53 -9.73 23.43 -5.77
N LEU A 54 -9.66 24.16 -4.65
CA LEU A 54 -8.52 24.15 -3.74
C LEU A 54 -8.46 22.81 -2.98
N GLU A 55 -9.59 22.34 -2.48
CA GLU A 55 -9.71 21.04 -1.79
C GLU A 55 -9.32 19.87 -2.70
N HIS A 56 -9.70 19.92 -3.98
CA HIS A 56 -9.33 18.91 -4.96
C HIS A 56 -7.81 18.90 -5.23
N SER A 57 -7.18 20.08 -5.27
CA SER A 57 -5.73 20.23 -5.37
C SER A 57 -5.01 19.63 -4.16
N ASP A 58 -5.50 19.91 -2.95
CA ASP A 58 -4.93 19.39 -1.70
C ASP A 58 -5.07 17.87 -1.57
N TYR A 59 -6.22 17.31 -1.96
CA TYR A 59 -6.43 15.87 -2.01
C TYR A 59 -5.41 15.20 -2.94
N LYS A 60 -5.24 15.72 -4.16
CA LYS A 60 -4.30 15.19 -5.15
C LYS A 60 -2.85 15.29 -4.65
N SER A 61 -2.49 16.39 -4.01
CA SER A 61 -1.17 16.59 -3.40
C SER A 61 -0.90 15.55 -2.31
N LYS A 62 -1.84 15.35 -1.38
CA LYS A 62 -1.73 14.36 -0.30
C LYS A 62 -1.68 12.93 -0.82
N LEU A 63 -2.47 12.59 -1.84
CA LEU A 63 -2.41 11.27 -2.46
C LEU A 63 -1.05 11.03 -3.13
N SER A 64 -0.51 12.04 -3.82
CA SER A 64 0.85 11.98 -4.39
C SER A 64 1.91 11.79 -3.31
N GLN A 65 1.74 12.42 -2.14
CA GLN A 65 2.64 12.24 -1.00
C GLN A 65 2.58 10.81 -0.45
N ILE A 66 1.38 10.26 -0.26
CA ILE A 66 1.20 8.86 0.19
C ILE A 66 1.90 7.90 -0.78
N ARG A 67 1.73 8.11 -2.09
CA ARG A 67 2.39 7.31 -3.13
C ARG A 67 3.91 7.41 -3.06
N SER A 68 4.45 8.62 -2.91
CA SER A 68 5.90 8.83 -2.78
C SER A 68 6.47 8.14 -1.56
N ILE A 69 5.78 8.19 -0.42
CA ILE A 69 6.20 7.52 0.82
C ILE A 69 6.18 6.00 0.62
N TYR A 70 5.09 5.46 0.05
CA TYR A 70 4.97 4.03 -0.23
C TYR A 70 6.14 3.50 -1.07
N HIS A 71 6.47 4.15 -2.18
CA HIS A 71 7.59 3.73 -3.03
C HIS A 71 8.95 3.87 -2.35
N THR A 72 9.17 4.94 -1.59
CA THR A 72 10.42 5.15 -0.84
C THR A 72 10.63 4.05 0.20
N GLU A 73 9.58 3.70 0.94
CA GLU A 73 9.65 2.66 1.96
C GLU A 73 9.71 1.26 1.33
N LEU A 74 9.08 1.05 0.18
CA LEU A 74 9.18 -0.20 -0.58
C LEU A 74 10.61 -0.44 -1.07
N GLU A 75 11.28 0.58 -1.62
CA GLU A 75 12.68 0.48 -2.06
C GLU A 75 13.60 0.14 -0.89
N LYS A 76 13.44 0.81 0.26
CA LYS A 76 14.20 0.49 1.48
C LYS A 76 13.96 -0.95 1.95
N TYR A 77 12.71 -1.40 1.90
CA TYR A 77 12.34 -2.78 2.22
C TYR A 77 13.03 -3.78 1.27
N GLU A 78 12.97 -3.56 -0.04
CA GLU A 78 13.59 -4.43 -1.05
C GLU A 78 15.12 -4.47 -0.92
N GLN A 79 15.74 -3.31 -0.66
CA GLN A 79 17.17 -3.21 -0.38
C GLN A 79 17.53 -4.01 0.87
N ALA A 80 16.83 -3.80 1.99
CA ALA A 80 17.07 -4.53 3.23
C ALA A 80 16.87 -6.04 3.07
N CYS A 81 15.86 -6.47 2.30
CA CYS A 81 15.64 -7.88 1.96
C CYS A 81 16.84 -8.48 1.23
N THR A 82 17.35 -7.76 0.23
CA THR A 82 18.47 -8.20 -0.61
C THR A 82 19.77 -8.28 0.19
N GLU A 83 20.09 -7.24 0.96
CA GLU A 83 21.29 -7.17 1.79
C GLU A 83 21.28 -8.26 2.86
N PHE A 84 20.16 -8.43 3.56
CA PHE A 84 20.04 -9.42 4.62
C PHE A 84 20.12 -10.85 4.07
N THR A 85 19.42 -11.14 2.97
CA THR A 85 19.48 -12.46 2.32
C THR A 85 20.90 -12.79 1.86
N THR A 86 21.58 -11.81 1.26
CA THR A 86 22.99 -11.95 0.85
C THR A 86 23.89 -12.23 2.04
N HIS A 87 23.72 -11.48 3.13
CA HIS A 87 24.50 -11.66 4.35
C HIS A 87 24.31 -13.07 4.94
N VAL A 88 23.07 -13.53 5.06
CA VAL A 88 22.76 -14.88 5.59
C VAL A 88 23.34 -15.97 4.70
N MET A 89 23.22 -15.82 3.37
CA MET A 89 23.78 -16.80 2.43
C MET A 89 25.31 -16.88 2.52
N ASN A 90 25.98 -15.74 2.68
CA ASN A 90 27.43 -15.70 2.89
C ASN A 90 27.82 -16.36 4.21
N LEU A 91 27.08 -16.08 5.29
CA LEU A 91 27.32 -16.67 6.60
C LEU A 91 27.16 -18.19 6.58
N LEU A 92 26.11 -18.70 5.94
CA LEU A 92 25.86 -20.14 5.81
C LEU A 92 26.93 -20.85 4.97
N ARG A 93 27.42 -20.20 3.90
CA ARG A 93 28.55 -20.71 3.12
C ARG A 93 29.82 -20.78 3.97
N GLU A 94 30.14 -19.76 4.74
CA GLU A 94 31.34 -19.77 5.60
C GLU A 94 31.23 -20.83 6.70
N GLN A 95 30.07 -20.95 7.34
CA GLN A 95 29.80 -21.98 8.34
C GLN A 95 29.95 -23.40 7.76
N SER A 96 29.51 -23.62 6.52
CA SER A 96 29.61 -24.94 5.87
C SER A 96 31.06 -25.45 5.71
N ARG A 97 32.05 -24.55 5.75
CA ARG A 97 33.48 -24.88 5.62
C ARG A 97 34.09 -25.43 6.90
N THR A 98 33.52 -25.07 8.05
CA THR A 98 34.02 -25.47 9.37
C THR A 98 33.16 -26.56 9.99
N ARG A 99 31.88 -26.65 9.61
CA ARG A 99 30.95 -27.68 10.06
C ARG A 99 30.00 -28.05 8.93
N PRO A 100 29.69 -29.34 8.71
CA PRO A 100 28.74 -29.71 7.66
C PRO A 100 27.36 -29.09 7.94
N VAL A 101 26.93 -28.15 7.08
CA VAL A 101 25.57 -27.59 7.07
C VAL A 101 24.81 -28.28 5.94
N THR A 102 23.65 -28.85 6.25
CA THR A 102 22.86 -29.54 5.22
C THR A 102 22.14 -28.53 4.32
N PRO A 103 22.01 -28.79 3.00
CA PRO A 103 21.26 -27.89 2.10
C PRO A 103 19.83 -27.59 2.58
N ARG A 104 19.17 -28.57 3.22
CA ARG A 104 17.85 -28.42 3.83
C ARG A 104 17.77 -27.38 4.94
N GLU A 105 18.86 -27.20 5.69
CA GLU A 105 18.91 -26.23 6.78
C GLU A 105 19.07 -24.81 6.23
N ILE A 106 19.84 -24.66 5.15
CA ILE A 106 19.97 -23.40 4.38
C ILE A 106 18.61 -22.99 3.82
N GLU A 107 17.92 -23.91 3.14
CA GLU A 107 16.56 -23.68 2.60
C GLU A 107 15.58 -23.25 3.70
N ARG A 108 15.61 -23.91 4.86
CA ARG A 108 14.74 -23.56 6.00
C ARG A 108 15.03 -22.15 6.51
N MET A 109 16.30 -21.77 6.66
CA MET A 109 16.66 -20.44 7.13
C MET A 109 16.21 -19.37 6.15
N VAL A 110 16.45 -19.55 4.84
CA VAL A 110 15.98 -18.63 3.80
C VAL A 110 14.44 -18.53 3.81
N ALA A 111 13.72 -19.64 3.97
CA ALA A 111 12.26 -19.62 4.08
C ALA A 111 11.73 -18.83 5.30
N ILE A 112 12.37 -18.96 6.47
CA ILE A 112 12.03 -18.18 7.68
C ILE A 112 12.22 -16.69 7.42
N ILE A 113 13.28 -16.33 6.69
CA ILE A 113 13.60 -14.94 6.36
C ILE A 113 12.54 -14.35 5.43
N HIS A 114 12.17 -15.05 4.37
CA HIS A 114 11.10 -14.61 3.48
C HIS A 114 9.77 -14.43 4.20
N ARG A 115 9.41 -15.33 5.13
CA ARG A 115 8.19 -15.17 5.95
C ARG A 115 8.23 -13.91 6.80
N LYS A 116 9.37 -13.61 7.43
CA LYS A 116 9.53 -12.37 8.23
C LYS A 116 9.41 -11.12 7.36
N PHE A 117 10.03 -11.13 6.18
CA PHE A 117 9.93 -10.00 5.24
C PHE A 117 8.51 -9.82 4.69
N SER A 118 7.81 -10.91 4.36
CA SER A 118 6.41 -10.85 3.90
C SER A 118 5.50 -10.17 4.92
N SER A 119 5.73 -10.37 6.22
CA SER A 119 4.98 -9.67 7.27
C SER A 119 5.24 -8.15 7.26
N ILE A 120 6.49 -7.73 7.07
CA ILE A 120 6.85 -6.31 6.96
C ILE A 120 6.20 -5.69 5.71
N GLN A 121 6.24 -6.40 4.57
CA GLN A 121 5.59 -5.97 3.34
C GLN A 121 4.07 -5.80 3.51
N THR A 122 3.43 -6.74 4.23
CA THR A 122 2.00 -6.66 4.54
C THR A 122 1.68 -5.43 5.37
N GLN A 123 2.48 -5.15 6.41
CA GLN A 123 2.31 -3.97 7.27
C GLN A 123 2.48 -2.66 6.49
N LEU A 124 3.48 -2.58 5.61
CA LEU A 124 3.68 -1.41 4.76
C LEU A 124 2.45 -1.15 3.87
N LYS A 125 1.96 -2.18 3.18
CA LYS A 125 0.78 -2.05 2.32
C LYS A 125 -0.48 -1.72 3.12
N GLN A 126 -0.66 -2.32 4.30
CA GLN A 126 -1.79 -2.02 5.18
C GLN A 126 -1.79 -0.56 5.63
N SER A 127 -0.67 -0.06 6.17
CA SER A 127 -0.51 1.33 6.60
C SER A 127 -0.80 2.31 5.44
N THR A 128 -0.36 1.96 4.23
CA THR A 128 -0.62 2.75 3.02
C THR A 128 -2.10 2.77 2.66
N CYS A 129 -2.78 1.61 2.71
CA CYS A 129 -4.22 1.51 2.48
C CYS A 129 -5.02 2.33 3.50
N GLU A 130 -4.66 2.25 4.78
CA GLU A 130 -5.27 3.02 5.86
C GLU A 130 -5.11 4.53 5.64
N ALA A 131 -3.92 4.99 5.23
CA ALA A 131 -3.70 6.39 4.90
C ALA A 131 -4.61 6.89 3.76
N VAL A 132 -4.82 6.07 2.73
CA VAL A 132 -5.74 6.41 1.62
C VAL A 132 -7.19 6.43 2.09
N MET A 133 -7.62 5.45 2.89
CA MET A 133 -8.98 5.41 3.44
C MET A 133 -9.28 6.65 4.30
N ILE A 134 -8.33 7.06 5.15
CA ILE A 134 -8.45 8.27 5.97
C ILE A 134 -8.55 9.51 5.08
N LEU A 135 -7.71 9.61 4.05
CA LEU A 135 -7.73 10.74 3.12
C LEU A 135 -9.09 10.85 2.41
N ARG A 136 -9.66 9.72 1.97
CA ARG A 136 -10.99 9.66 1.35
C ARG A 136 -12.12 10.06 2.28
N SER A 137 -12.14 9.52 3.51
CA SER A 137 -13.16 9.86 4.51
C SER A 137 -13.21 11.37 4.76
N ARG A 138 -12.03 11.97 4.99
CA ARG A 138 -11.93 13.41 5.24
C ARG A 138 -12.44 14.27 4.09
N PHE A 139 -12.27 13.82 2.85
CA PHE A 139 -12.75 14.53 1.67
C PHE A 139 -14.27 14.39 1.46
N LEU A 140 -14.83 13.22 1.77
CA LEU A 140 -16.29 13.01 1.70
C LEU A 140 -17.03 13.77 2.80
N ASP A 141 -16.45 13.81 4.02
CA ASP A 141 -17.02 14.54 5.15
C ASP A 141 -17.06 16.06 4.90
N ALA A 142 -16.00 16.63 4.31
CA ALA A 142 -15.95 18.06 3.96
C ALA A 142 -17.07 18.47 2.98
N ARG A 143 -17.43 17.58 2.06
CA ARG A 143 -18.51 17.81 1.08
C ARG A 143 -19.92 17.57 1.63
N GLN A 144 -20.08 16.71 2.63
CA GLN A 144 -21.39 16.44 3.26
C GLN A 144 -21.74 17.48 4.35
N GLY A 145 -20.75 18.17 4.92
CA GLY A 145 -20.97 19.28 5.85
C GLY A 145 -21.59 20.52 5.21
N ASP A 146 -21.44 20.70 3.90
CA ASP A 146 -21.97 21.86 3.15
C ASP A 146 -23.43 21.69 2.71
N ASP A 147 -23.99 20.48 2.81
CA ASP A 147 -25.38 20.14 2.50
C ASP A 147 -26.24 20.02 3.78
N SER A 148 -26.01 20.92 4.76
CA SER A 148 -26.95 21.05 5.88
C SER A 148 -28.27 21.65 5.36
N PRO A 149 -29.42 20.96 5.53
CA PRO A 149 -30.69 21.49 5.08
C PRO A 149 -31.01 22.75 5.87
N HIS A 150 -30.98 23.88 5.17
CA HIS A 150 -31.50 25.15 5.64
C HIS A 150 -32.97 24.92 6.02
N THR A 151 -33.29 24.78 7.31
CA THR A 151 -34.68 24.78 7.76
C THR A 151 -35.24 26.17 7.43
N PRO A 152 -36.23 26.32 6.54
CA PRO A 152 -36.94 27.57 6.43
C PRO A 152 -37.80 27.66 7.69
N ASN A 153 -37.38 28.45 8.68
CA ASN A 153 -38.24 28.78 9.79
C ASN A 153 -39.34 29.69 9.24
N SER A 154 -40.48 29.06 8.96
CA SER A 154 -41.66 29.68 8.38
C SER A 154 -42.19 30.74 9.34
N THR A 155 -42.28 31.96 8.85
CA THR A 155 -43.05 33.05 9.47
C THR A 155 -44.55 32.76 9.27
N GLY A 156 -45.37 33.06 10.28
CA GLY A 156 -46.84 32.96 10.25
C GLY A 156 -47.35 31.81 11.13
N ASN A 157 -48.06 32.05 12.22
CA ASN A 157 -49.15 33.01 12.45
C ASN A 157 -49.21 33.44 13.92
#